data_AF-A0A972TZM4-F1
#
_entry.id   AF-A0A972TZM4-F1
#
_cell.length_a   1.000
_cell.length_b   1.000
_cell.length_c   1.000
_cell.angle_alpha   90.00
_cell.angle_beta   90.00
_cell.angle_gamma   90.00
#
_symmetry.space_group_name_H-M   'P 1'
#
loop_
_entity.id
_entity.type
_entity.pdbx_description
1 polymer ?
#
loop_
_entity_poly.entity_id
_entity_poly.type
_entity_poly.pdbx_seq_one_letter_code
_entity_poly.pdbx_strand_id
1 'polypeptide(L)' 'MKQHSENEKSSQERIREVRYQLWGWILFMVCAVFFIAAGIKNRDVLTLVGSIVFLAACVVFLIPVVQKSKQKKDR' A
#
# COMPACT_ATOMS: atom_id res chain seq x y z
N MET A 1 -21.65 34.46 4.05
CA MET A 1 -20.42 33.93 4.70
C MET A 1 -20.39 32.41 4.90
N LYS A 2 -21.35 31.60 4.40
CA LYS A 2 -21.39 30.13 4.65
C LYS A 2 -20.74 29.24 3.56
N GLN A 3 -20.40 29.79 2.39
CA GLN A 3 -19.89 28.97 1.26
C GLN A 3 -18.44 28.50 1.39
N HIS A 4 -17.62 29.13 2.23
CA HIS A 4 -16.20 28.79 2.33
C HIS A 4 -15.93 27.46 3.07
N SER A 5 -16.90 26.92 3.82
CA SER A 5 -16.73 25.71 4.63
C SER A 5 -17.09 24.40 3.90
N GLU A 6 -17.85 24.47 2.80
CA GLU A 6 -18.30 23.26 2.09
C GLU A 6 -17.27 22.76 1.04
N ASN A 7 -16.45 23.67 0.50
CA ASN A 7 -15.42 23.35 -0.50
C ASN A 7 -14.21 22.60 0.11
N GLU A 8 -13.92 22.84 1.40
CA GLU A 8 -12.79 22.19 2.09
C GLU A 8 -13.07 20.70 2.40
N LYS A 9 -14.32 20.32 2.69
CA LYS A 9 -14.70 18.92 2.98
C LYS A 9 -14.50 17.99 1.77
N SER A 10 -14.92 18.42 0.59
CA SER A 10 -14.83 17.62 -0.65
C SER A 10 -13.37 17.39 -1.09
N SER A 11 -12.52 18.39 -0.89
CA SER A 11 -11.09 18.30 -1.19
C SER A 11 -10.35 17.37 -0.20
N GLN A 12 -10.75 17.35 1.07
CA GLN A 12 -10.16 16.42 2.05
C GLN A 12 -10.52 14.96 1.80
N GLU A 13 -11.73 14.64 1.36
CA GLU A 13 -12.09 13.24 1.06
C GLU A 13 -11.26 12.67 -0.09
N ARG A 14 -11.12 13.41 -1.20
CA ARG A 14 -10.28 12.99 -2.34
C ARG A 14 -8.81 12.78 -1.95
N ILE A 15 -8.27 13.61 -1.06
CA ILE A 15 -6.89 13.49 -0.56
C ILE A 15 -6.76 12.29 0.40
N ARG A 16 -7.76 12.03 1.25
CA ARG A 16 -7.76 10.89 2.17
C ARG A 16 -7.65 9.56 1.41
N GLU A 17 -8.37 9.40 0.31
CA GLU A 17 -8.38 8.19 -0.51
C GLU A 17 -6.97 7.82 -1.00
N VAL A 18 -6.24 8.82 -1.51
CA VAL A 18 -4.87 8.66 -2.01
C VAL A 18 -3.90 8.40 -0.86
N ARG A 19 -4.09 9.08 0.28
CA ARG A 19 -3.28 8.87 1.50
C ARG A 19 -3.46 7.47 2.07
N TYR A 20 -4.66 6.91 2.04
CA TYR A 20 -4.93 5.53 2.46
C TYR A 20 -4.23 4.52 1.55
N GLN A 21 -4.23 4.74 0.22
CA GLN A 21 -3.47 3.88 -0.70
C GLN A 21 -1.96 3.95 -0.45
N LEU A 22 -1.41 5.15 -0.22
CA LEU A 22 0.01 5.33 0.10
C LEU A 22 0.38 4.71 1.46
N TRP A 23 -0.45 4.88 2.47
CA TRP A 23 -0.26 4.25 3.79
C TRP A 23 -0.32 2.73 3.70
N GLY A 24 -1.30 2.19 2.97
CA GLY A 24 -1.42 0.76 2.70
C GLY A 24 -0.18 0.22 1.99
N TRP A 25 0.34 0.93 0.99
CA TRP A 25 1.55 0.54 0.27
C TRP A 25 2.79 0.48 1.18
N ILE A 26 3.00 1.48 2.03
CA ILE A 26 4.12 1.51 2.97
C ILE A 26 3.97 0.38 4.00
N LEU A 27 2.78 0.18 4.57
CA LEU A 27 2.54 -0.90 5.53
C LEU A 27 2.80 -2.27 4.90
N PHE A 28 2.36 -2.47 3.66
CA PHE A 28 2.54 -3.72 2.92
C PHE A 28 4.03 -3.99 2.67
N MET A 29 4.77 -2.98 2.20
CA MET A 29 6.22 -3.07 1.98
C MET A 29 6.96 -3.44 3.27
N VAL A 30 6.66 -2.75 4.37
CA VAL A 30 7.29 -3.01 5.67
C VAL A 30 6.98 -4.43 6.16
N CYS A 31 5.72 -4.86 6.08
CA CYS A 31 5.35 -6.24 6.44
C CYS A 31 6.06 -7.28 5.55
N ALA A 32 6.19 -7.06 4.24
CA ALA A 32 6.84 -8.00 3.34
C ALA A 32 8.31 -8.21 3.72
N VAL A 33 9.03 -7.10 3.94
CA VAL A 33 10.43 -7.13 4.34
C VAL A 33 10.60 -7.81 5.70
N PHE A 34 9.72 -7.52 6.66
CA PHE A 34 9.76 -8.14 7.99
C PHE A 34 9.46 -9.64 7.94
N PHE A 35 8.52 -10.05 7.08
CA PHE A 35 8.14 -11.45 6.90
C PHE A 35 9.27 -12.26 6.26
N ILE A 36 9.93 -11.69 5.24
CA ILE A 36 11.14 -12.28 4.63
C ILE A 36 12.26 -12.39 5.66
N ALA A 37 12.52 -11.32 6.44
CA ALA A 37 13.54 -11.32 7.47
C ALA A 37 13.27 -12.34 8.58
N ALA A 38 12.01 -12.46 9.03
CA ALA A 38 11.58 -13.48 9.98
C ALA A 38 11.76 -14.90 9.42
N GLY A 39 11.51 -15.09 8.12
CA GLY A 39 11.67 -16.40 7.48
C GLY A 39 13.11 -16.85 7.35
N ILE A 40 14.01 -15.92 7.05
CA ILE A 40 15.45 -16.19 7.06
C ILE A 40 15.91 -16.55 8.48
N LYS A 41 15.35 -15.89 9.52
CA LYS A 41 15.74 -16.12 10.91
C LYS A 41 15.23 -17.45 11.48
N ASN A 42 14.03 -17.90 11.10
CA ASN A 42 13.42 -19.09 11.72
C ASN A 42 13.76 -20.42 11.04
N ARG A 43 14.29 -20.43 9.80
CA ARG A 43 14.53 -21.66 9.00
C ARG A 43 13.34 -22.65 9.02
N ASP A 44 12.13 -22.12 9.17
CA ASP A 44 10.90 -22.90 9.31
C ASP A 44 10.06 -22.81 8.04
N VAL A 45 9.53 -23.96 7.65
CA VAL A 45 8.73 -24.13 6.42
C VAL A 45 7.49 -23.24 6.45
N LEU A 46 6.95 -22.97 7.65
CA LEU A 46 5.81 -22.06 7.87
C LEU A 46 6.11 -20.63 7.40
N THR A 47 7.30 -20.11 7.70
CA THR A 47 7.65 -18.74 7.31
C THR A 47 8.01 -18.66 5.83
N LEU A 48 8.49 -19.75 5.24
CA LEU A 48 8.67 -19.87 3.79
C LEU A 48 7.33 -19.78 3.04
N VAL A 49 6.34 -20.60 3.43
CA VAL A 49 5.00 -20.58 2.84
C VAL A 49 4.33 -19.23 3.06
N GLY A 50 4.41 -18.68 4.27
CA GLY A 50 3.86 -17.36 4.57
C GLY A 50 4.52 -16.25 3.74
N SER A 51 5.84 -16.32 3.50
CA SER A 51 6.56 -15.31 2.72
C SER A 51 6.11 -15.35 1.26
N ILE A 52 5.95 -16.56 0.69
CA ILE A 52 5.50 -16.75 -0.70
C ILE A 52 4.07 -16.25 -0.89
N VAL A 53 3.15 -16.59 0.02
CA VAL A 53 1.76 -16.13 -0.02
C VAL A 53 1.68 -14.61 0.19
N PHE A 54 2.45 -14.07 1.14
CA PHE A 54 2.49 -12.63 1.39
C PHE A 54 3.07 -11.86 0.21
N LEU A 55 4.10 -12.38 -0.44
CA LEU A 55 4.68 -11.80 -1.65
C LEU A 55 3.69 -11.82 -2.82
N ALA A 56 2.96 -12.94 -3.01
CA ALA A 56 1.91 -13.02 -4.02
C ALA A 56 0.80 -11.99 -3.75
N ALA A 57 0.38 -11.87 -2.49
CA ALA A 57 -0.57 -10.85 -2.06
C ALA A 57 -0.01 -9.43 -2.25
N CYS A 58 1.28 -9.18 -1.98
CA CYS A 58 1.95 -7.89 -2.27
C CYS A 58 1.73 -7.53 -3.72
N VAL A 59 2.09 -8.42 -4.63
CA VAL A 59 2.05 -8.16 -6.08
C VAL A 59 0.61 -7.92 -6.52
N VAL A 60 -0.35 -8.74 -6.08
CA VAL A 60 -1.77 -8.59 -6.44
C VAL A 60 -2.36 -7.26 -5.96
N PHE A 61 -2.05 -6.84 -4.72
CA PHE A 61 -2.49 -5.54 -4.20
C PHE A 61 -1.71 -4.36 -4.80
N LEU A 62 -0.45 -4.59 -5.15
CA LEU A 62 0.44 -3.58 -5.74
C LEU A 62 0.03 -3.24 -7.16
N ILE A 63 -0.33 -4.23 -7.99
CA ILE A 63 -0.70 -4.05 -9.40
C ILE A 63 -1.73 -2.92 -9.62
N PRO A 64 -2.91 -2.90 -8.98
CA PRO A 64 -3.92 -1.86 -9.19
C PRO A 64 -3.45 -0.48 -8.71
N VAL A 65 -2.58 -0.42 -7.69
CA VAL A 65 -2.00 0.83 -7.17
C VAL A 65 -0.92 1.37 -8.11
N VAL A 66 0.01 0.52 -8.55
CA VAL A 66 1.11 0.88 -9.48
C VAL A 66 0.57 1.30 -10.85
N GLN A 67 -0.51 0.68 -11.34
CA GLN A 67 -1.17 1.11 -12.58
C GLN A 67 -1.71 2.53 -12.49
N LYS A 68 -2.20 2.97 -11.32
CA LYS A 68 -2.57 4.38 -11.11
C LYS A 68 -1.36 5.31 -11.00
N SER A 69 -0.26 4.84 -10.42
CA SER A 69 0.98 5.63 -10.22
C SER A 69 1.77 5.88 -11.52
N LYS A 70 1.70 4.98 -12.50
CA LYS A 70 2.37 5.13 -13.82
C LYS A 70 1.90 6.36 -14.61
N GLN A 71 0.77 6.97 -14.26
CA GLN A 71 0.26 8.17 -14.94
C GLN A 71 0.93 9.47 -14.47
N LYS A 72 1.79 9.45 -13.45
CA LYS A 72 2.41 10.67 -12.88
C LYS A 72 3.93 10.76 -13.09
N LYS A 73 4.41 10.34 -14.26
CA LYS A 73 5.83 10.48 -14.67
C LYS A 73 6.00 10.96 -16.12
N ASP A 74 4.93 11.35 -16.83
CA ASP A 74 5.02 11.88 -18.22
C ASP A 74 3.89 12.88 -18.58
N ARG A 75 3.64 13.87 -17.70
CA ARG A 75 2.94 15.12 -18.06
C ARG A 75 3.44 16.27 -17.22
#